data_AF-B1KRC7-F1
#
_entry.id   AF-B1KRC7-F1
#
_cell.length_a   1.000
_cell.length_b   1.000
_cell.length_c   1.000
_cell.angle_alpha   90.00
_cell.angle_beta   90.00
_cell.angle_gamma   90.00
#
_symmetry.space_group_name_H-M   'P 1'
#
loop_
_entity.id
_entity.type
_entity.pdbx_description
1 polymer ?
#
loop_
_entity_poly.entity_id
_entity_poly.type
_entity_poly.pdbx_seq_one_letter_code
_entity_poly.pdbx_strand_id
1 'polypeptide(L)'
;MFEPFLTQPEIIKVDKQCKLRVSLHETTADFSLLQVMDGHIGEFIVVSVAPTELSIMVRLHPFLCVNVESSSSEPVGAESVSRSVGQGWRLFSSLGVSPSMCAQELKRGVSITLSFDQFVHFSLEGGSQWEMVPLEKDNRLFHGPKALLEARALVARGVNYELSSEQLLLNISELEKVRGKLIKFGESVSVLGQARLSDEVQDLSAQLMKKKQWLSRQYHHSVERLNWQTSANHGQKHDLQSRQLEYYRLLSTTATNEMVQQLIKDEE
;
A
#
# COMPACT_ATOMS: atom_id res chain seq x y z
N MET A 1 -18.35 -9.41 2.28
CA MET A 1 -17.75 -10.24 3.34
C MET A 1 -16.89 -11.25 2.60
N PHE A 2 -15.59 -11.00 2.44
CA PHE A 2 -14.68 -11.96 1.81
C PHE A 2 -14.04 -12.74 2.95
N GLU A 3 -14.38 -14.03 3.06
CA GLU A 3 -13.51 -14.95 3.78
C GLU A 3 -12.20 -15.02 3.00
N PRO A 4 -11.04 -14.74 3.61
CA PRO A 4 -9.78 -14.92 2.92
C PRO A 4 -9.69 -16.42 2.58
N PHE A 5 -9.69 -16.74 1.28
CA PHE A 5 -9.35 -18.07 0.79
C PHE A 5 -7.89 -18.32 1.18
N LEU A 6 -7.67 -18.82 2.38
CA LEU A 6 -6.37 -19.32 2.83
C LEU A 6 -6.17 -20.73 2.29
N THR A 7 -4.93 -21.07 1.99
CA THR A 7 -4.54 -22.43 1.65
C THR A 7 -4.79 -23.38 2.83
N GLN A 8 -4.79 -24.67 2.51
CA GLN A 8 -4.76 -25.69 3.55
C GLN A 8 -3.55 -25.49 4.47
N PRO A 9 -3.70 -25.74 5.78
CA PRO A 9 -2.60 -25.57 6.72
C PRO A 9 -1.43 -26.47 6.35
N GLU A 10 -0.25 -25.86 6.21
CA GLU A 10 1.01 -26.54 5.99
C GLU A 10 1.82 -26.55 7.30
N ILE A 11 2.48 -27.66 7.61
CA ILE A 11 3.33 -27.75 8.81
C ILE A 11 4.79 -27.64 8.38
N ILE A 12 5.44 -26.56 8.83
CA ILE A 12 6.86 -26.32 8.64
C ILE A 12 7.60 -26.81 9.89
N LYS A 13 8.60 -27.67 9.67
CA LYS A 13 9.51 -28.17 10.71
C LYS A 13 10.85 -27.46 10.60
N VAL A 14 11.39 -27.04 11.74
CA VAL A 14 12.61 -26.25 11.82
C VAL A 14 13.48 -26.78 12.96
N ASP A 15 14.73 -27.11 12.64
CA ASP A 15 15.66 -27.75 13.58
C ASP A 15 16.71 -26.78 14.17
N LYS A 16 16.78 -25.55 13.64
CA LYS A 16 17.77 -24.52 14.02
C LYS A 16 17.16 -23.13 13.91
N GLN A 17 17.80 -22.13 14.51
CA GLN A 17 17.43 -20.73 14.26
C GLN A 17 17.39 -20.46 12.75
N CYS A 18 16.29 -19.88 12.30
CA CYS A 18 16.00 -19.74 10.88
C CYS A 18 15.33 -18.41 10.60
N LYS A 19 15.21 -18.11 9.32
CA LYS A 19 14.52 -16.96 8.79
C LYS A 19 13.41 -17.48 7.86
N LEU A 20 12.17 -17.12 8.17
CA LEU A 20 11.03 -17.39 7.32
C LEU A 20 10.90 -16.24 6.33
N ARG A 21 11.03 -16.52 5.04
CA ARG A 21 10.82 -15.56 3.97
C ARG A 21 9.46 -15.77 3.34
N VAL A 22 8.54 -14.83 3.54
CA VAL A 22 7.23 -14.80 2.88
C VAL A 22 7.38 -14.07 1.55
N SER A 23 7.15 -14.75 0.44
CA SER A 23 7.25 -14.17 -0.91
C SER A 23 6.09 -14.59 -1.80
N LEU A 24 5.98 -13.99 -2.98
CA LEU A 24 4.98 -14.34 -3.98
C LEU A 24 5.47 -15.53 -4.84
N HIS A 25 4.58 -16.48 -5.13
CA HIS A 25 4.91 -17.69 -5.89
C HIS A 25 5.22 -17.39 -7.37
N GLU A 26 4.60 -16.37 -7.97
CA GLU A 26 4.74 -15.99 -9.39
C GLU A 26 4.53 -14.47 -9.60
N THR A 27 4.61 -14.00 -10.84
CA THR A 27 4.23 -12.63 -11.28
C THR A 27 2.73 -12.41 -11.12
N THR A 28 2.29 -12.34 -9.86
CA THR A 28 0.94 -11.99 -9.46
C THR A 28 0.64 -10.55 -9.88
N ALA A 29 -0.53 -10.36 -10.48
CA ALA A 29 -0.98 -9.02 -10.84
C ALA A 29 -1.21 -8.19 -9.57
N ASP A 30 -0.71 -6.96 -9.57
CA ASP A 30 -0.78 -6.03 -8.43
C ASP A 30 -2.21 -5.83 -7.94
N PHE A 31 -3.18 -5.88 -8.85
CA PHE A 31 -4.59 -5.76 -8.54
C PHE A 31 -5.09 -6.86 -7.59
N SER A 32 -4.68 -8.12 -7.80
CA SER A 32 -5.07 -9.24 -6.94
C SER A 32 -4.48 -9.10 -5.53
N LEU A 33 -3.27 -8.56 -5.46
CA LEU A 33 -2.56 -8.37 -4.20
C LEU A 33 -3.23 -7.26 -3.38
N LEU A 34 -3.62 -6.14 -4.02
CA LEU A 34 -4.37 -5.05 -3.40
C LEU A 34 -5.70 -5.48 -2.76
N GLN A 35 -6.36 -6.50 -3.30
CA GLN A 35 -7.62 -7.01 -2.72
C GLN A 35 -7.40 -7.76 -1.40
N VAL A 36 -6.20 -8.29 -1.19
CA VAL A 36 -5.86 -9.12 -0.03
C VAL A 36 -5.18 -8.32 1.08
N MET A 37 -4.59 -7.16 0.75
CA MET A 37 -4.00 -6.24 1.73
C MET A 37 -5.01 -5.70 2.77
N ASP A 38 -6.32 -5.81 2.50
CA ASP A 38 -7.38 -5.43 3.45
C ASP A 38 -7.57 -6.44 4.60
N GLY A 39 -6.84 -7.57 4.59
CA GLY A 39 -6.92 -8.65 5.57
C GLY A 39 -5.55 -9.12 6.09
N HIS A 40 -5.54 -10.20 6.87
CA HIS A 40 -4.26 -10.86 7.20
C HIS A 40 -3.80 -11.66 5.99
N ILE A 41 -2.51 -11.60 5.70
CA ILE A 41 -1.93 -12.32 4.57
C ILE A 41 -1.52 -13.75 4.94
N GLY A 42 -1.36 -13.99 6.25
CA GLY A 42 -0.95 -15.28 6.78
C GLY A 42 -1.25 -15.42 8.26
N GLU A 43 -1.49 -16.66 8.67
CA GLU A 43 -1.66 -17.09 10.06
C GLU A 43 -0.59 -18.13 10.39
N PHE A 44 0.10 -17.93 11.51
CA PHE A 44 1.20 -18.77 11.98
C PHE A 44 0.88 -19.24 13.39
N ILE A 45 0.83 -20.56 13.61
CA ILE A 45 0.48 -21.18 14.89
C ILE A 45 1.58 -22.15 15.29
N VAL A 46 2.05 -22.03 16.53
CA VAL A 46 3.05 -22.94 17.09
C VAL A 46 2.39 -24.26 17.45
N VAL A 47 2.84 -25.37 16.86
CA VAL A 47 2.27 -26.71 17.08
C VAL A 47 3.05 -27.48 18.14
N SER A 48 4.38 -27.42 18.10
CA SER A 48 5.25 -28.07 19.09
C SER A 48 6.57 -27.35 19.19
N VAL A 49 7.08 -27.21 20.41
CA VAL A 49 8.39 -26.61 20.70
C VAL A 49 9.19 -27.61 21.52
N ALA A 50 10.33 -28.00 21.00
CA ALA A 50 11.36 -28.77 21.68
C ALA A 50 12.69 -27.99 21.60
N PRO A 51 13.69 -28.30 22.45
CA PRO A 51 14.96 -27.57 22.48
C PRO A 51 15.73 -27.57 21.16
N THR A 52 15.45 -28.54 20.29
CA THR A 52 16.13 -28.74 19.00
C THR A 52 15.18 -28.79 17.81
N GLU A 53 13.87 -28.77 18.03
CA GLU A 53 12.88 -28.91 16.96
C GLU A 53 11.67 -28.03 17.23
N LEU A 54 11.23 -27.32 16.19
CA LEU A 54 10.05 -26.48 16.20
C LEU A 54 9.13 -26.89 15.04
N SER A 55 7.84 -27.05 15.33
CA SER A 55 6.82 -27.21 14.29
C SER A 55 5.84 -26.03 14.32
N ILE A 56 5.65 -25.42 13.15
CA ILE A 56 4.76 -24.26 12.95
C ILE A 56 3.74 -24.63 11.88
N MET A 57 2.46 -24.47 12.20
CA MET A 57 1.40 -24.53 11.21
C MET A 57 1.24 -23.15 10.58
N VAL A 58 1.29 -23.11 9.25
CA VAL A 58 1.22 -21.91 8.44
C VAL A 58 0.04 -22.00 7.50
N ARG A 59 -0.76 -20.92 7.45
CA ARG A 59 -1.84 -20.72 6.49
C ARG A 59 -1.60 -19.41 5.77
N LEU A 60 -1.52 -19.42 4.46
CA LEU A 60 -1.22 -18.25 3.64
C LEU A 60 -2.27 -18.10 2.55
N HIS A 61 -2.28 -16.95 1.88
CA HIS A 61 -3.02 -16.87 0.63
C HIS A 61 -2.39 -17.75 -0.47
N PRO A 62 -3.18 -18.28 -1.42
CA PRO A 62 -2.74 -19.21 -2.48
C PRO A 62 -1.58 -18.75 -3.35
N PHE A 63 -1.34 -17.45 -3.40
CA PHE A 63 -0.28 -16.86 -4.21
C PHE A 63 0.97 -16.48 -3.40
N LEU A 64 0.94 -16.72 -2.08
CA LEU A 64 2.07 -16.54 -1.18
C LEU A 64 2.71 -17.89 -0.89
N CYS A 65 4.02 -17.88 -0.73
CA CYS A 65 4.80 -19.01 -0.26
C CYS A 65 5.69 -18.58 0.91
N VAL A 66 6.04 -19.53 1.75
CA VAL A 66 7.02 -19.34 2.82
C VAL A 66 8.20 -20.26 2.56
N ASN A 67 9.38 -19.66 2.47
CA ASN A 67 10.64 -20.37 2.36
C ASN A 67 11.39 -20.29 3.68
N VAL A 68 12.02 -21.40 4.09
CA VAL A 68 12.83 -21.47 5.30
C VAL A 68 14.30 -21.30 4.91
N GLU A 69 14.92 -20.22 5.38
CA GLU A 69 16.34 -19.93 5.19
C GLU A 69 17.10 -20.12 6.51
N SER A 70 18.28 -20.71 6.47
CA SER A 70 19.14 -20.81 7.67
C SER A 70 19.67 -19.44 8.06
N SER A 71 19.56 -19.07 9.34
CA SER A 71 20.08 -17.80 9.87
C SER A 71 21.07 -18.06 11.00
N SER A 72 22.15 -17.27 11.04
CA SER A 72 23.13 -17.26 12.14
C SER A 72 23.04 -16.00 12.99
N SER A 73 22.08 -15.11 12.73
CA SER A 73 21.96 -13.82 13.41
C SER A 73 20.84 -13.83 14.43
N GLU A 74 21.11 -13.28 15.62
CA GLU A 74 20.11 -13.03 16.65
C GLU A 74 18.98 -12.12 16.15
N PRO A 75 17.75 -12.27 16.68
CA PRO A 75 16.62 -11.43 16.31
C PRO A 75 16.84 -9.97 16.76
N VAL A 76 17.36 -9.13 15.86
CA VAL A 76 17.46 -7.68 16.08
C VAL A 76 16.28 -7.01 15.38
N GLY A 77 15.12 -7.02 16.05
CA GLY A 77 13.89 -6.41 15.55
C GLY A 77 13.14 -5.66 16.64
N ALA A 78 12.66 -4.45 16.32
CA ALA A 78 11.93 -3.59 17.25
C ALA A 78 10.54 -4.14 17.62
N GLU A 79 9.96 -4.98 16.77
CA GLU A 79 8.68 -5.66 17.01
C GLU A 79 8.92 -7.17 17.05
N SER A 80 8.99 -7.71 18.26
CA SER A 80 9.12 -9.15 18.51
C SER A 80 7.87 -9.69 19.23
N VAL A 81 7.54 -10.92 18.88
CA VAL A 81 6.36 -11.63 19.38
C VAL A 81 6.81 -12.98 19.92
N SER A 82 6.55 -13.23 21.21
CA SER A 82 6.82 -14.51 21.86
C SER A 82 5.57 -15.39 21.94
N ARG A 83 5.71 -16.69 21.63
CA ARG A 83 4.61 -17.66 21.59
C ARG A 83 4.97 -19.00 22.20
N SER A 84 3.99 -19.59 22.86
CA SER A 84 4.01 -20.99 23.30
C SER A 84 3.16 -21.88 22.40
N VAL A 85 3.20 -23.19 22.66
CA VAL A 85 2.41 -24.20 21.93
C VAL A 85 0.92 -23.87 21.97
N GLY A 86 0.27 -23.94 20.81
CA GLY A 86 -1.14 -23.61 20.61
C GLY A 86 -1.43 -22.12 20.44
N GLN A 87 -0.43 -21.25 20.64
CA GLN A 87 -0.56 -19.82 20.37
C GLN A 87 -0.08 -19.50 18.96
N GLY A 88 -0.63 -18.41 18.41
CA GLY A 88 -0.28 -17.97 17.06
C GLY A 88 -0.34 -16.47 16.90
N TRP A 89 -0.07 -16.03 15.69
CA TRP A 89 -0.12 -14.64 15.29
C TRP A 89 -0.51 -14.53 13.82
N ARG A 90 -0.97 -13.35 13.42
CA ARG A 90 -1.34 -13.03 12.04
C ARG A 90 -0.48 -11.90 11.51
N LEU A 91 -0.14 -11.99 10.24
CA LEU A 91 0.62 -10.96 9.54
C LEU A 91 -0.33 -10.01 8.83
N PHE A 92 -0.22 -8.72 9.15
CA PHE A 92 -1.03 -7.65 8.55
C PHE A 92 -0.14 -6.55 7.99
N SER A 93 -0.65 -5.78 7.03
CA SER A 93 -0.05 -4.50 6.68
C SER A 93 -0.13 -3.56 7.88
N SER A 94 0.96 -2.86 8.19
CA SER A 94 0.98 -1.85 9.24
C SER A 94 0.01 -0.72 8.93
N LEU A 95 -0.65 -0.20 9.97
CA LEU A 95 -1.63 0.87 9.82
C LEU A 95 -1.00 2.12 9.19
N GLY A 96 -1.63 2.66 8.14
CA GLY A 96 -1.17 3.88 7.47
C GLY A 96 -0.18 3.68 6.32
N VAL A 97 0.29 2.45 6.09
CA VAL A 97 1.13 2.15 4.93
C VAL A 97 0.26 2.05 3.66
N SER A 98 0.76 2.60 2.55
CA SER A 98 0.11 2.42 1.25
C SER A 98 0.19 0.96 0.79
N PRO A 99 -0.92 0.35 0.34
CA PRO A 99 -0.93 -1.02 -0.16
C PRO A 99 0.09 -1.31 -1.26
N SER A 100 0.44 -0.30 -2.07
CA SER A 100 1.50 -0.40 -3.09
C SER A 100 2.89 -0.63 -2.50
N MET A 101 3.21 -0.03 -1.35
CA MET A 101 4.49 -0.23 -0.65
C MET A 101 4.55 -1.62 -0.02
N CYS A 102 3.47 -2.06 0.63
CA CYS A 102 3.35 -3.43 1.14
C CYS A 102 3.48 -4.47 0.00
N ALA A 103 2.86 -4.20 -1.16
CA ALA A 103 2.98 -5.03 -2.35
C ALA A 103 4.41 -5.12 -2.87
N GLN A 104 5.11 -3.99 -2.95
CA GLN A 104 6.51 -3.94 -3.36
C GLN A 104 7.43 -4.69 -2.39
N GLU A 105 7.17 -4.61 -1.09
CA GLU A 105 7.92 -5.34 -0.08
C GLU A 105 7.66 -6.86 -0.16
N LEU A 106 6.40 -7.28 -0.33
CA LEU A 106 6.07 -8.69 -0.57
C LEU A 106 6.73 -9.27 -1.82
N LYS A 107 6.86 -8.47 -2.88
CA LYS A 107 7.60 -8.85 -4.08
C LYS A 107 9.10 -9.05 -3.81
N ARG A 108 9.69 -8.26 -2.91
CA ARG A 108 11.09 -8.42 -2.47
C ARG A 108 11.26 -9.58 -1.49
N GLY A 109 10.20 -9.93 -0.78
CA GLY A 109 10.15 -10.96 0.24
C GLY A 109 10.22 -10.36 1.64
N VAL A 110 9.20 -10.64 2.45
CA VAL A 110 9.14 -10.23 3.86
C VAL A 110 9.87 -11.26 4.70
N SER A 111 10.72 -10.76 5.57
CA SER A 111 11.71 -11.54 6.29
C SER A 111 11.38 -11.58 7.79
N ILE A 112 11.12 -12.77 8.31
CA ILE A 112 10.78 -13.00 9.72
C ILE A 112 11.87 -13.88 10.34
N THR A 113 12.64 -13.31 11.25
CA THR A 113 13.66 -14.06 12.00
C THR A 113 13.00 -14.82 13.14
N LEU A 114 13.45 -16.05 13.34
CA LEU A 114 12.88 -16.97 14.30
C LEU A 114 13.98 -17.53 15.22
N SER A 115 13.76 -17.40 16.53
CA SER A 115 14.56 -18.06 17.56
C SER A 115 13.64 -18.82 18.51
N PHE A 116 14.09 -19.97 19.01
CA PHE A 116 13.31 -20.78 19.93
C PHE A 116 14.22 -21.44 20.97
N ASP A 117 13.79 -21.35 22.23
CA ASP A 117 14.36 -22.08 23.36
C ASP A 117 13.21 -22.87 24.03
N GLN A 118 12.58 -22.27 25.05
CA GLN A 118 11.32 -22.75 25.66
C GLN A 118 10.08 -22.08 25.04
N PHE A 119 10.25 -20.86 24.53
CA PHE A 119 9.25 -20.10 23.79
C PHE A 119 9.81 -19.77 22.42
N VAL A 120 8.92 -19.57 21.46
CA VAL A 120 9.29 -19.17 20.10
C VAL A 120 9.19 -17.66 20.01
N HIS A 121 10.26 -17.01 19.58
CA HIS A 121 10.33 -15.59 19.33
C HIS A 121 10.36 -15.35 17.82
N PHE A 122 9.39 -14.58 17.35
CA PHE A 122 9.29 -14.10 15.98
C PHE A 122 9.64 -12.61 15.96
N SER A 123 10.52 -12.19 15.06
CA SER A 123 10.86 -10.77 14.88
C SER A 123 10.88 -10.39 13.41
N LEU A 124 10.27 -9.27 13.07
CA LEU A 124 10.40 -8.68 11.73
C LEU A 124 11.70 -7.89 11.62
N GLU A 125 12.27 -7.85 10.41
CA GLU A 125 13.40 -6.96 10.12
C GLU A 125 13.01 -5.48 10.26
N GLY A 126 13.93 -4.66 10.75
CA GLY A 126 13.69 -3.25 11.03
C GLY A 126 13.26 -2.47 9.77
N GLY A 127 12.19 -1.66 9.90
CA GLY A 127 11.64 -0.86 8.81
C GLY A 127 10.59 -1.57 7.95
N SER A 128 10.18 -2.79 8.32
CA SER A 128 9.10 -3.53 7.68
C SER A 128 7.79 -2.73 7.65
N GLN A 129 7.06 -2.82 6.54
CA GLN A 129 5.71 -2.26 6.41
C GLN A 129 4.62 -3.20 6.94
N TRP A 130 5.03 -4.26 7.64
CA TRP A 130 4.18 -5.31 8.17
C TRP A 130 4.18 -5.29 9.69
N GLU A 131 3.07 -5.75 10.25
CA GLU A 131 2.83 -5.84 11.68
C GLU A 131 2.44 -7.28 12.03
N MET A 132 3.07 -7.83 13.07
CA MET A 132 2.72 -9.14 13.62
C MET A 132 1.74 -8.96 14.78
N VAL A 133 0.51 -9.41 14.59
CA VAL A 133 -0.53 -9.25 15.60
C VAL A 133 -0.78 -10.59 16.31
N PRO A 134 -0.61 -10.65 17.64
CA PRO A 134 -1.05 -11.78 18.47
C PRO A 134 -2.51 -12.18 18.21
N LEU A 135 -2.82 -13.47 18.11
CA LEU A 135 -4.21 -13.91 17.94
C LEU A 135 -5.10 -13.45 19.11
N GLU A 136 -4.57 -13.43 20.33
CA GLU A 136 -5.26 -12.98 21.53
C GLU A 136 -5.45 -11.46 21.59
N LYS A 137 -4.65 -10.69 20.84
CA LYS A 137 -4.78 -9.23 20.71
C LYS A 137 -5.41 -8.82 19.38
N ASP A 138 -5.83 -9.78 18.56
CA ASP A 138 -6.53 -9.54 17.31
C ASP A 138 -7.97 -9.13 17.60
N ASN A 139 -8.10 -7.91 18.10
CA ASN A 139 -9.38 -7.21 18.26
C ASN A 139 -9.86 -6.64 16.92
N ARG A 140 -9.23 -6.99 15.78
CA ARG A 140 -9.62 -6.52 14.44
C ARG A 140 -10.94 -7.11 13.96
N LEU A 141 -11.42 -8.16 14.63
CA LEU A 141 -12.82 -8.60 14.56
C LEU A 141 -13.81 -7.56 15.11
N PHE A 142 -13.34 -6.64 15.97
CA PHE A 142 -14.10 -5.57 16.64
C PHE A 142 -13.58 -4.17 16.29
N HIS A 143 -13.15 -3.97 15.05
CA HIS A 143 -12.85 -2.61 14.60
C HIS A 143 -14.14 -1.93 14.19
N GLY A 144 -14.26 -0.67 14.60
CA GLY A 144 -15.26 0.23 14.05
C GLY A 144 -15.21 0.24 12.51
N PRO A 145 -16.18 0.89 11.88
CA PRO A 145 -16.39 0.80 10.44
C PRO A 145 -15.11 0.95 9.62
N LYS A 146 -14.77 -0.07 8.81
CA LYS A 146 -13.51 -0.11 8.03
C LYS A 146 -13.27 1.15 7.21
N ALA A 147 -14.33 1.74 6.66
CA ALA A 147 -14.27 2.98 5.90
C ALA A 147 -13.73 4.18 6.71
N LEU A 148 -14.03 4.26 8.01
CA LEU A 148 -13.50 5.30 8.89
C LEU A 148 -12.03 5.07 9.19
N LEU A 149 -11.62 3.82 9.41
CA LEU A 149 -10.24 3.47 9.72
C LEU A 149 -9.32 3.73 8.51
N GLU A 150 -9.72 3.31 7.31
CA GLU A 150 -9.03 3.61 6.06
C GLU A 150 -8.90 5.13 5.84
N ALA A 151 -9.98 5.89 6.07
CA ALA A 151 -9.98 7.35 5.93
C ALA A 151 -9.05 8.04 6.92
N ARG A 152 -9.10 7.67 8.21
CA ARG A 152 -8.20 8.21 9.25
C ARG A 152 -6.73 7.95 8.91
N ALA A 153 -6.41 6.73 8.47
CA ALA A 153 -5.06 6.35 8.07
C ALA A 153 -4.56 7.18 6.88
N LEU A 154 -5.41 7.39 5.86
CA LEU A 154 -5.06 8.22 4.71
C LEU A 154 -4.90 9.69 5.07
N VAL A 155 -5.68 10.23 5.99
CA VAL A 155 -5.48 11.59 6.49
C VAL A 155 -4.14 11.71 7.21
N ALA A 156 -3.86 10.78 8.14
CA ALA A 156 -2.67 10.79 9.00
C ALA A 156 -1.34 10.60 8.24
N ARG A 157 -1.36 10.02 7.03
CA ARG A 157 -0.16 9.85 6.19
C ARG A 157 0.55 11.20 5.97
N GLY A 158 1.85 11.25 6.28
CA GLY A 158 2.70 12.43 6.07
C GLY A 158 2.75 12.88 4.61
N VAL A 159 3.11 14.14 4.40
CA VAL A 159 3.21 14.76 3.08
C VAL A 159 4.59 14.52 2.50
N ASN A 160 4.69 13.66 1.47
CA ASN A 160 5.95 13.40 0.76
C ASN A 160 6.05 14.32 -0.46
N TYR A 161 7.07 15.18 -0.48
CA TYR A 161 7.26 16.18 -1.54
C TYR A 161 7.96 15.62 -2.80
N GLU A 162 8.62 14.46 -2.71
CA GLU A 162 9.43 13.86 -3.77
C GLU A 162 8.70 12.82 -4.63
N LEU A 163 7.37 12.84 -4.65
CA LEU A 163 6.57 11.85 -5.38
C LEU A 163 6.59 12.09 -6.90
N SER A 164 6.75 11.02 -7.67
CA SER A 164 6.62 11.05 -9.14
C SER A 164 5.18 11.34 -9.58
N SER A 165 4.98 11.84 -10.81
CA SER A 165 3.65 12.16 -11.35
C SER A 165 2.71 10.94 -11.38
N GLU A 166 3.24 9.75 -11.67
CA GLU A 166 2.49 8.48 -11.63
C GLU A 166 2.07 8.11 -10.20
N GLN A 167 2.97 8.25 -9.22
CA GLN A 167 2.65 8.00 -7.81
C GLN A 167 1.65 9.02 -7.24
N LEU A 168 1.69 10.28 -7.71
CA LEU A 168 0.70 11.29 -7.35
C LEU A 168 -0.69 10.91 -7.86
N LEU A 169 -0.82 10.45 -9.11
CA LEU A 169 -2.09 9.95 -9.64
C LEU A 169 -2.61 8.73 -8.89
N LEU A 170 -1.74 7.78 -8.56
CA LEU A 170 -2.10 6.61 -7.77
C LEU A 170 -2.65 7.03 -6.39
N ASN A 171 -1.98 7.95 -5.70
CA ASN A 171 -2.45 8.48 -4.41
C ASN A 171 -3.80 9.23 -4.53
N ILE A 172 -4.00 9.99 -5.61
CA ILE A 172 -5.28 10.66 -5.88
C ILE A 172 -6.39 9.60 -6.07
N SER A 173 -6.13 8.55 -6.84
CA SER A 173 -7.10 7.47 -7.07
C SER A 173 -7.43 6.68 -5.79
N GLU A 174 -6.43 6.43 -4.93
CA GLU A 174 -6.60 5.79 -3.62
C GLU A 174 -7.54 6.62 -2.73
N LEU A 175 -7.32 7.94 -2.67
CA LEU A 175 -8.16 8.87 -1.91
C LEU A 175 -9.60 8.92 -2.43
N GLU A 176 -9.80 8.92 -3.75
CA GLU A 176 -11.15 8.90 -4.33
C GLU A 176 -11.90 7.61 -4.01
N LYS A 177 -11.21 6.47 -4.09
CA LYS A 177 -11.78 5.16 -3.75
C LYS A 177 -12.21 5.12 -2.28
N VAL A 178 -11.36 5.54 -1.36
CA VAL A 178 -11.69 5.55 0.08
C VAL A 178 -12.78 6.57 0.40
N ARG A 179 -12.76 7.76 -0.21
CA ARG A 179 -13.85 8.73 -0.06
C ARG A 179 -15.18 8.16 -0.56
N GLY A 180 -15.18 7.45 -1.69
CA GLY A 180 -16.37 6.77 -2.20
C GLY A 180 -16.90 5.70 -1.24
N LYS A 181 -16.02 4.91 -0.63
CA LYS A 181 -16.39 3.95 0.44
C LYS A 181 -16.98 4.66 1.67
N LEU A 182 -16.41 5.79 2.07
CA LEU A 182 -16.83 6.57 3.23
C LEU A 182 -18.19 7.26 3.04
N ILE A 183 -18.47 7.78 1.83
CA ILE A 183 -19.79 8.33 1.50
C ILE A 183 -20.86 7.23 1.53
N LYS A 184 -20.61 6.09 0.88
CA LYS A 184 -21.53 4.93 0.93
C LYS A 184 -21.74 4.42 2.35
N PHE A 185 -20.73 4.52 3.20
CA PHE A 185 -20.84 4.19 4.61
C PHE A 185 -21.70 5.20 5.38
N GLY A 186 -21.52 6.51 5.13
CA GLY A 186 -22.36 7.56 5.72
C GLY A 186 -23.84 7.45 5.35
N GLU A 187 -24.14 6.95 4.16
CA GLU A 187 -25.51 6.70 3.68
C GLU A 187 -26.16 5.45 4.32
N SER A 188 -25.39 4.63 5.05
CA SER A 188 -25.91 3.41 5.68
C SER A 188 -26.78 3.70 6.91
N VAL A 189 -27.88 2.94 7.06
CA VAL A 189 -28.90 3.13 8.11
C VAL A 189 -28.33 3.11 9.53
N SER A 190 -27.25 2.35 9.76
CA SER A 190 -26.58 2.26 11.06
C SER A 190 -25.85 3.55 11.46
N VAL A 191 -25.45 4.39 10.50
CA VAL A 191 -24.71 5.64 10.74
C VAL A 191 -25.65 6.82 10.92
N LEU A 192 -26.76 6.84 10.18
CA LEU A 192 -27.81 7.86 10.30
C LEU A 192 -28.44 7.91 11.71
N GLY A 193 -28.41 6.79 12.45
CA GLY A 193 -28.88 6.72 13.83
C GLY A 193 -27.90 7.24 14.89
N GLN A 194 -26.62 7.45 14.55
CA GLN A 194 -25.59 7.88 15.49
C GLN A 194 -24.95 9.20 15.04
N ALA A 195 -25.46 10.32 15.59
CA ALA A 195 -25.01 11.68 15.26
C ALA A 195 -23.48 11.83 15.31
N ARG A 196 -22.82 11.25 16.32
CA ARG A 196 -21.36 11.29 16.48
C ARG A 196 -20.59 10.65 15.31
N LEU A 197 -21.09 9.55 14.74
CA LEU A 197 -20.45 8.89 13.59
C LEU A 197 -20.70 9.67 12.31
N SER A 198 -21.89 10.27 12.16
CA SER A 198 -22.20 11.13 11.02
C SER A 198 -21.29 12.36 10.98
N ASP A 199 -21.10 13.04 12.11
CA ASP A 199 -20.19 14.19 12.21
C ASP A 199 -18.75 13.80 11.86
N GLU A 200 -18.31 12.64 12.36
CA GLU A 200 -16.97 12.13 12.08
C GLU A 200 -16.75 11.78 10.60
N VAL A 201 -17.76 11.19 9.95
CA VAL A 201 -17.75 10.92 8.50
C VAL A 201 -17.61 12.24 7.73
N GLN A 202 -18.37 13.27 8.12
CA GLN A 202 -18.29 14.57 7.45
C GLN A 202 -16.92 15.23 7.61
N ASP A 203 -16.36 15.25 8.82
CA ASP A 203 -15.05 15.81 9.10
C ASP A 203 -13.94 15.11 8.31
N LEU A 204 -13.92 13.77 8.33
CA LEU A 204 -12.96 12.98 7.56
C LEU A 204 -13.13 13.20 6.06
N SER A 205 -14.36 13.31 5.56
CA SER A 205 -14.62 13.59 4.15
C SER A 205 -14.06 14.94 3.71
N ALA A 206 -14.14 15.97 4.57
CA ALA A 206 -13.61 17.30 4.31
C ALA A 206 -12.08 17.29 4.32
N GLN A 207 -11.46 16.56 5.25
CA GLN A 207 -10.00 16.41 5.34
C GLN A 207 -9.44 15.67 4.12
N LEU A 208 -10.08 14.58 3.69
CA LEU A 208 -9.70 13.86 2.46
C LEU A 208 -9.83 14.75 1.22
N MET A 209 -10.86 15.58 1.14
CA MET A 209 -11.05 16.50 0.01
C MET A 209 -9.94 17.57 -0.05
N LYS A 210 -9.55 18.15 1.08
CA LYS A 210 -8.41 19.07 1.17
C LYS A 210 -7.11 18.40 0.70
N LYS A 211 -6.88 17.16 1.13
CA LYS A 211 -5.70 16.38 0.72
C LYS A 211 -5.68 16.08 -0.78
N LYS A 212 -6.84 15.71 -1.36
CA LYS A 212 -6.99 15.54 -2.81
C LYS A 212 -6.67 16.83 -3.57
N GLN A 213 -7.23 17.97 -3.14
CA GLN A 213 -6.97 19.26 -3.79
C GLN A 213 -5.48 19.60 -3.78
N TRP A 214 -4.80 19.36 -2.66
CA TRP A 214 -3.37 19.57 -2.55
C TRP A 214 -2.56 18.67 -3.49
N LEU A 215 -2.82 17.35 -3.49
CA LEU A 215 -2.16 16.41 -4.40
C LEU A 215 -2.43 16.73 -5.87
N SER A 216 -3.65 17.14 -6.18
CA SER A 216 -4.02 17.56 -7.53
C SER A 216 -3.19 18.77 -7.95
N ARG A 217 -3.02 19.79 -7.09
CA ARG A 217 -2.15 20.93 -7.39
C ARG A 217 -0.70 20.49 -7.60
N GLN A 218 -0.18 19.58 -6.79
CA GLN A 218 1.17 19.05 -6.96
C GLN A 218 1.33 18.27 -8.27
N TYR A 219 0.32 17.49 -8.66
CA TYR A 219 0.29 16.79 -9.93
C TYR A 219 0.27 17.76 -11.12
N HIS A 220 -0.58 18.78 -11.10
CA HIS A 220 -0.58 19.80 -12.16
C HIS A 220 0.77 20.53 -12.20
N HIS A 221 1.38 20.80 -11.05
CA HIS A 221 2.72 21.37 -11.01
C HIS A 221 3.81 20.45 -11.56
N SER A 222 3.71 19.12 -11.40
CA SER A 222 4.69 18.19 -11.97
C SER A 222 4.48 17.89 -13.45
N VAL A 223 3.27 18.06 -13.97
CA VAL A 223 2.93 17.85 -15.38
C VAL A 223 3.07 19.13 -16.21
N GLU A 224 2.61 20.27 -15.69
CA GLU A 224 2.59 21.54 -16.42
C GLU A 224 3.90 22.32 -16.32
N ARG A 225 4.71 22.07 -15.27
CA ARG A 225 6.04 22.67 -15.20
C ARG A 225 7.03 21.72 -15.85
N LEU A 226 7.46 22.08 -17.06
CA LEU A 226 8.87 21.88 -17.42
C LEU A 226 9.69 22.38 -16.22
N ASN A 227 10.44 21.47 -15.60
CA ASN A 227 11.33 21.75 -14.48
C ASN A 227 11.99 23.11 -14.68
N TRP A 228 11.68 24.10 -13.82
CA TRP A 228 12.34 25.41 -13.89
C TRP A 228 13.85 25.31 -13.62
N GLN A 229 14.31 24.15 -13.17
CA GLN A 229 15.71 23.79 -12.98
C GLN A 229 16.39 23.24 -14.24
N THR A 230 15.63 22.86 -15.29
CA THR A 230 16.21 22.49 -16.58
C THR A 230 16.25 23.71 -17.48
N SER A 231 17.47 24.16 -17.80
CA SER A 231 17.74 25.21 -18.78
C SER A 231 17.02 24.94 -20.10
N ALA A 232 16.67 26.01 -20.83
CA ALA A 232 16.07 26.02 -22.15
C ALA A 232 16.78 25.16 -23.23
N ASN A 233 17.96 24.60 -22.91
CA ASN A 233 18.78 23.77 -23.78
C ASN A 233 18.50 22.26 -23.62
N HIS A 234 17.62 21.84 -22.71
CA HIS A 234 17.21 20.43 -22.64
C HIS A 234 16.14 20.15 -23.69
N GLY A 235 16.55 19.55 -24.81
CA GLY A 235 15.65 19.06 -25.85
C GLY A 235 14.74 17.96 -25.30
N GLN A 236 13.62 18.34 -24.71
CA GLN A 236 12.54 17.42 -24.35
C GLN A 236 11.56 17.29 -25.51
N LYS A 237 11.10 16.05 -25.72
CA LYS A 237 10.33 15.59 -26.88
C LYS A 237 9.17 16.52 -27.20
N HIS A 238 9.26 17.12 -28.39
CA HIS A 238 8.29 18.01 -29.02
C HIS A 238 6.91 17.39 -29.27
N ASP A 239 6.64 16.13 -28.91
CA ASP A 239 5.47 15.39 -29.38
C ASP A 239 4.13 15.97 -28.91
N LEU A 240 4.04 16.44 -27.65
CA LEU A 240 2.79 17.03 -27.15
C LEU A 240 2.56 18.45 -27.68
N GLN A 241 3.62 19.26 -27.76
CA GLN A 241 3.53 20.63 -28.27
C GLN A 241 3.33 20.67 -29.79
N SER A 242 3.98 19.77 -30.54
CA SER A 242 3.76 19.60 -31.98
C SER A 242 2.33 19.16 -32.26
N ARG A 243 1.80 18.21 -31.49
CA ARG A 243 0.42 17.75 -31.63
C ARG A 243 -0.61 18.83 -31.26
N GLN A 244 -0.32 19.63 -30.23
CA GLN A 244 -1.13 20.81 -29.91
C GLN A 244 -1.08 21.85 -31.03
N LEU A 245 0.10 22.14 -31.59
CA LEU A 245 0.25 23.04 -32.74
C LEU A 245 -0.46 22.51 -33.99
N GLU A 246 -0.44 21.21 -34.23
CA GLU A 246 -1.23 20.58 -35.30
C GLU A 246 -2.73 20.74 -35.08
N TYR A 247 -3.22 20.51 -33.86
CA TYR A 247 -4.63 20.75 -33.54
C TYR A 247 -5.00 22.23 -33.68
N TYR A 248 -4.14 23.15 -33.27
CA TYR A 248 -4.36 24.58 -33.50
C TYR A 248 -4.40 24.90 -35.00
N ARG A 249 -3.50 24.36 -35.82
CA ARG A 249 -3.52 24.54 -37.29
C ARG A 249 -4.77 23.97 -37.95
N LEU A 250 -5.30 22.87 -37.44
CA LEU A 250 -6.51 22.21 -37.96
C LEU A 250 -7.81 22.93 -37.56
N LEU A 251 -7.83 23.55 -36.38
CA LEU A 251 -9.01 24.22 -35.83
C LEU A 251 -9.07 25.72 -36.16
N SER A 252 -7.94 26.34 -36.50
CA SER A 252 -7.88 27.75 -36.87
C SER A 252 -8.33 27.99 -38.31
N THR A 253 -8.80 29.21 -38.59
CA THR A 253 -9.18 29.60 -39.96
C THR A 253 -7.93 29.88 -40.79
N THR A 254 -7.98 29.58 -42.09
CA THR A 254 -6.82 29.71 -43.01
C THR A 254 -6.21 31.12 -42.98
N ALA A 255 -7.02 32.16 -42.87
CA ALA A 255 -6.58 33.55 -42.74
C ALA A 255 -5.70 33.80 -41.50
N THR A 256 -5.99 33.15 -40.37
CA THR A 256 -5.18 33.30 -39.15
C THR A 256 -3.84 32.56 -39.24
N ASN A 257 -3.82 31.41 -39.93
CA ASN A 257 -2.58 30.67 -40.18
C ASN A 257 -1.66 31.42 -41.15
N GLU A 258 -2.21 32.05 -42.18
CA GLU A 258 -1.47 32.86 -43.15
C GLU A 258 -0.88 34.12 -42.48
N MET A 259 -1.63 34.77 -41.60
CA MET A 259 -1.16 35.95 -40.85
C MET A 259 -0.01 35.59 -39.90
N VAL A 260 -0.10 34.44 -39.21
CA VAL A 260 0.99 33.93 -38.35
C VAL A 260 2.23 33.58 -39.17
N GLN A 261 2.07 32.99 -40.36
CA GLN A 261 3.20 32.72 -41.25
C GLN A 261 3.85 33.98 -41.82
N GLN A 262 3.07 35.04 -42.06
CA GLN A 262 3.61 36.34 -42.48
C GLN A 262 4.41 36.98 -41.35
N LEU A 263 3.89 36.96 -40.12
CA LEU A 263 4.62 37.47 -38.94
C LEU A 263 5.94 36.73 -38.70
N ILE A 264 5.97 35.40 -38.89
CA ILE A 264 7.21 34.62 -38.75
C ILE A 264 8.24 34.99 -39.84
N LYS A 265 7.77 35.29 -41.06
CA LYS A 265 8.65 35.72 -42.16
C LYS A 265 9.17 37.14 -42.01
N ASP A 266 8.44 38.00 -41.29
CA ASP A 266 8.83 39.38 -41.02
C ASP A 266 9.80 39.48 -39.81
N GLU A 267 9.95 38.42 -39.01
CA GLU A 267 10.89 38.33 -37.88
C GLU A 267 12.25 37.68 -38.24
N GLU A 268 12.44 37.19 -39.48
CA GLU A 268 13.75 36.74 -40.05
C GLU A 268 14.47 37.87 -40.81
#